data_AF-B1IMN6-F1
#
_entry.id   AF-B1IMN6-F1
#
_cell.length_a   1.000
_cell.length_b   1.000
_cell.length_c   1.000
_cell.angle_alpha   90.00
_cell.angle_beta   90.00
_cell.angle_gamma   90.00
#
_symmetry.space_group_name_H-M   'P 1'
#
loop_
_entity.id
_entity.type
_entity.pdbx_description
1 polymer ?
#
loop_
_entity_poly.entity_id
_entity_poly.type
_entity_poly.pdbx_seq_one_letter_code
_entity_poly.pdbx_strand_id
1 'polypeptide(L)'
;MDKIKKMGEEIELWLKGYLDNKGNYDKKIYEAMAYSLEAGGKRIRPVLFLNTYSLYKEDYKKAMPIAAAIEMIHTYSLIHDDLPAMDNDDLRRGKPTNHKIFGEAIAILAGDALLNEAMNIMFEYSLKNGEKALKACYTIAKAAEVDGMIGGQVVDILSEDKSITLDELYYMHKKKTGALIKASILAGAILGSATYTDIELLGEYGDNLGLAFQIKDDILDVEGDTTTLGKKTKSDEDNHKTTFVKVYGIEKCNELCTEMTNKCFDILNKIKKNTDKLKEITMFLLNRNY
;
A
#
# COMPACT_ATOMS: atom_id res chain seq x y z
N MET A 1 -13.84 -13.26 -3.48
CA MET A 1 -13.91 -11.77 -3.62
C MET A 1 -14.86 -11.11 -2.63
N ASP A 2 -16.09 -11.59 -2.42
CA ASP A 2 -17.07 -10.93 -1.54
C ASP A 2 -16.59 -10.66 -0.10
N LYS A 3 -15.83 -11.59 0.51
CA LYS A 3 -15.26 -11.37 1.86
C LYS A 3 -14.13 -10.34 1.90
N ILE A 4 -13.31 -10.25 0.85
CA ILE A 4 -12.24 -9.24 0.70
C ILE A 4 -12.89 -7.86 0.56
N LYS A 5 -13.91 -7.77 -0.30
CA LYS A 5 -14.70 -6.55 -0.47
C LYS A 5 -15.37 -6.12 0.83
N LYS A 6 -16.00 -7.06 1.55
CA LYS A 6 -16.61 -6.81 2.86
C LYS A 6 -15.59 -6.28 3.89
N MET A 7 -14.40 -6.86 3.99
CA MET A 7 -13.36 -6.34 4.90
C MET A 7 -12.95 -4.91 4.51
N GLY A 8 -12.79 -4.64 3.21
CA GLY A 8 -12.55 -3.28 2.71
C GLY A 8 -13.63 -2.29 3.13
N GLU A 9 -14.91 -2.66 2.97
CA GLU A 9 -16.06 -1.84 3.39
C GLU A 9 -16.07 -1.60 4.91
N GLU A 10 -15.74 -2.62 5.73
CA GLU A 10 -15.64 -2.47 7.19
C GLU A 10 -14.49 -1.52 7.59
N ILE A 11 -13.36 -1.55 6.89
CA ILE A 11 -12.24 -0.60 7.09
C ILE A 11 -12.69 0.83 6.74
N GLU A 12 -13.39 1.01 5.63
CA GLU A 12 -13.91 2.32 5.20
C GLU A 12 -14.90 2.90 6.21
N LEU A 13 -15.83 2.07 6.70
CA LEU A 13 -16.75 2.48 7.75
C LEU A 13 -16.03 2.87 9.04
N TRP A 14 -14.99 2.13 9.43
CA TRP A 14 -14.18 2.46 10.60
C TRP A 14 -13.45 3.81 10.43
N LEU A 15 -12.79 4.01 9.29
CA LEU A 15 -12.06 5.25 8.99
C LEU A 15 -13.00 6.46 8.97
N LYS A 16 -14.16 6.31 8.34
CA LYS A 16 -15.20 7.34 8.33
C LYS A 16 -15.68 7.67 9.73
N GLY A 17 -16.01 6.64 10.53
CA GLY A 17 -16.45 6.82 11.92
C GLY A 17 -15.37 7.44 12.81
N TYR A 18 -14.08 7.18 12.54
CA TYR A 18 -12.96 7.77 13.27
C TYR A 18 -12.83 9.28 13.04
N LEU A 19 -13.13 9.75 11.83
CA LEU A 19 -13.04 11.17 11.46
C LEU A 19 -14.35 11.92 11.68
N ASP A 20 -15.47 11.22 11.83
CA ASP A 20 -16.79 11.81 11.98
C ASP A 20 -16.88 12.72 13.21
N ASN A 21 -17.45 13.91 13.02
CA ASN A 21 -17.61 14.95 14.03
C ASN A 21 -16.31 15.41 14.74
N LYS A 22 -15.12 15.12 14.17
CA LYS A 22 -13.86 15.68 14.66
C LYS A 22 -13.63 17.10 14.15
N GLY A 23 -12.83 17.84 14.93
CA GLY A 23 -12.42 19.21 14.63
C GLY A 23 -13.42 20.27 15.10
N ASN A 24 -12.89 21.48 15.29
CA ASN A 24 -13.66 22.70 15.55
C ASN A 24 -13.17 23.82 14.61
N TYR A 25 -12.25 24.66 15.08
CA TYR A 25 -11.62 25.71 14.26
C TYR A 25 -10.76 25.13 13.11
N ASP A 26 -10.29 23.91 13.29
CA ASP A 26 -9.44 23.14 12.39
C ASP A 26 -10.21 22.17 11.49
N LYS A 27 -11.55 22.21 11.47
CA LYS A 27 -12.41 21.26 10.73
C LYS A 27 -11.96 21.00 9.29
N LYS A 28 -11.41 22.01 8.60
CA LYS A 28 -10.92 21.89 7.22
C LYS A 28 -9.85 20.81 7.06
N ILE A 29 -9.02 20.53 8.08
CA ILE A 29 -8.03 19.47 8.02
C ILE A 29 -8.68 18.09 8.01
N TYR A 30 -9.72 17.89 8.82
CA TYR A 30 -10.48 16.64 8.87
C TYR A 30 -11.23 16.40 7.56
N GLU A 31 -11.79 17.44 6.96
CA GLU A 31 -12.41 17.37 5.62
C GLU A 31 -11.39 16.95 4.55
N ALA A 32 -10.18 17.51 4.57
CA ALA A 32 -9.11 17.16 3.63
C ALA A 32 -8.62 15.72 3.82
N MET A 33 -8.42 15.26 5.07
CA MET A 33 -8.05 13.87 5.36
C MET A 33 -9.15 12.90 4.91
N ALA A 34 -10.41 13.19 5.27
CA ALA A 34 -11.56 12.36 4.91
C ALA A 34 -11.72 12.28 3.40
N TYR A 35 -11.55 13.39 2.67
CA TYR A 35 -11.64 13.41 1.21
C TYR A 35 -10.74 12.37 0.54
N SER A 36 -9.46 12.34 0.90
CA SER A 36 -8.49 11.40 0.33
C SER A 36 -8.70 9.97 0.80
N LEU A 37 -9.10 9.77 2.06
CA LEU A 37 -9.46 8.43 2.56
C LEU A 37 -10.71 7.89 1.86
N GLU A 38 -11.73 8.72 1.61
CA GLU A 38 -12.99 8.37 0.95
C GLU A 38 -12.93 8.43 -0.59
N ALA A 39 -11.77 8.76 -1.17
CA ALA A 39 -11.56 8.72 -2.62
C ALA A 39 -11.63 7.29 -3.21
N GLY A 40 -11.91 6.28 -2.38
CA GLY A 40 -11.98 4.86 -2.74
C GLY A 40 -10.63 4.18 -2.56
N GLY A 41 -10.38 3.11 -3.28
CA GLY A 41 -9.13 2.34 -3.22
C GLY A 41 -9.38 0.88 -2.85
N LYS A 42 -8.47 0.00 -3.28
CA LYS A 42 -8.63 -1.45 -3.12
C LYS A 42 -8.40 -1.95 -1.68
N ARG A 43 -7.95 -1.06 -0.76
CA ARG A 43 -7.62 -1.36 0.65
C ARG A 43 -6.72 -2.58 0.84
N ILE A 44 -5.77 -2.76 -0.06
CA ILE A 44 -5.01 -4.02 -0.17
C ILE A 44 -4.17 -4.26 1.08
N ARG A 45 -3.43 -3.24 1.53
CA ARG A 45 -2.53 -3.30 2.68
C ARG A 45 -3.28 -3.67 3.98
N PRO A 46 -4.35 -2.97 4.38
CA PRO A 46 -5.11 -3.35 5.57
C PRO A 46 -5.83 -4.69 5.43
N VAL A 47 -6.32 -5.04 4.22
CA VAL A 47 -6.93 -6.36 3.98
C VAL A 47 -5.90 -7.49 4.12
N LEU A 48 -4.67 -7.31 3.63
CA LEU A 48 -3.58 -8.26 3.82
C LEU A 48 -3.28 -8.44 5.32
N PHE A 49 -3.14 -7.33 6.05
CA PHE A 49 -2.92 -7.36 7.50
C PHE A 49 -4.00 -8.14 8.25
N LEU A 50 -5.29 -7.84 8.00
CA LEU A 50 -6.41 -8.52 8.68
C LEU A 50 -6.52 -10.00 8.31
N ASN A 51 -6.25 -10.37 7.05
CA ASN A 51 -6.27 -11.78 6.63
C ASN A 51 -5.09 -12.56 7.21
N THR A 52 -3.90 -11.96 7.29
CA THR A 52 -2.76 -12.61 7.94
C THR A 52 -2.97 -12.75 9.45
N TYR A 53 -3.53 -11.74 10.12
CA TYR A 53 -3.94 -11.85 11.53
C TYR A 53 -4.98 -12.96 11.74
N SER A 54 -5.93 -13.09 10.80
CA SER A 54 -7.00 -14.10 10.84
C SER A 54 -6.50 -15.54 10.71
N LEU A 55 -5.27 -15.78 10.26
CA LEU A 55 -4.65 -17.12 10.27
C LEU A 55 -4.43 -17.64 11.70
N TYR A 56 -4.32 -16.73 12.68
CA TYR A 56 -3.92 -17.03 14.05
C TYR A 56 -4.95 -16.62 15.10
N LYS A 57 -5.92 -15.76 14.74
CA LYS A 57 -6.94 -15.22 15.65
C LYS A 57 -8.30 -15.17 14.93
N GLU A 58 -9.37 -15.53 15.62
CA GLU A 58 -10.70 -15.64 15.00
C GLU A 58 -11.36 -14.28 14.74
N ASP A 59 -11.20 -13.33 15.67
CA ASP A 59 -11.86 -12.02 15.62
C ASP A 59 -10.90 -10.93 15.11
N TYR A 60 -10.88 -10.75 13.78
CA TYR A 60 -10.07 -9.73 13.12
C TYR A 60 -10.50 -8.30 13.46
N LYS A 61 -11.73 -8.08 13.96
CA LYS A 61 -12.21 -6.73 14.28
C LYS A 61 -11.42 -6.10 15.43
N LYS A 62 -10.85 -6.93 16.31
CA LYS A 62 -9.92 -6.45 17.35
C LYS A 62 -8.69 -5.75 16.77
N ALA A 63 -8.26 -6.14 15.56
CA ALA A 63 -7.10 -5.56 14.89
C ALA A 63 -7.47 -4.39 13.95
N MET A 64 -8.76 -4.01 13.86
CA MET A 64 -9.23 -2.94 12.97
C MET A 64 -8.50 -1.60 13.16
N PRO A 65 -8.17 -1.14 14.38
CA PRO A 65 -7.43 0.12 14.54
C PRO A 65 -6.08 0.11 13.83
N ILE A 66 -5.35 -1.02 13.87
CA ILE A 66 -4.06 -1.13 13.20
C ILE A 66 -4.21 -1.19 11.68
N ALA A 67 -5.24 -1.89 11.19
CA ALA A 67 -5.57 -1.90 9.76
C ALA A 67 -5.85 -0.47 9.26
N ALA A 68 -6.66 0.29 9.99
CA ALA A 68 -6.94 1.69 9.66
C ALA A 68 -5.69 2.58 9.69
N ALA A 69 -4.82 2.41 10.67
CA ALA A 69 -3.55 3.14 10.73
C ALA A 69 -2.64 2.86 9.51
N ILE A 70 -2.58 1.61 9.04
CA ILE A 70 -1.86 1.26 7.80
C ILE A 70 -2.45 2.00 6.59
N GLU A 71 -3.78 2.09 6.50
CA GLU A 71 -4.42 2.80 5.38
C GLU A 71 -4.24 4.32 5.47
N MET A 72 -4.20 4.90 6.67
CA MET A 72 -3.83 6.30 6.88
C MET A 72 -2.38 6.57 6.45
N ILE A 73 -1.45 5.68 6.79
CA ILE A 73 -0.05 5.73 6.34
C ILE A 73 0.04 5.70 4.81
N HIS A 74 -0.68 4.76 4.19
CA HIS A 74 -0.71 4.69 2.73
C HIS A 74 -1.36 5.93 2.10
N THR A 75 -2.42 6.46 2.71
CA THR A 75 -3.16 7.59 2.13
C THR A 75 -2.38 8.89 2.24
N TYR A 76 -1.65 9.14 3.34
CA TYR A 76 -0.80 10.33 3.40
C TYR A 76 0.26 10.31 2.32
N SER A 77 0.87 9.14 2.04
CA SER A 77 1.94 9.06 1.06
C SER A 77 1.43 9.49 -0.31
N LEU A 78 0.21 9.06 -0.67
CA LEU A 78 -0.43 9.49 -1.92
C LEU A 78 -0.74 10.99 -1.94
N ILE A 79 -1.21 11.57 -0.84
CA ILE A 79 -1.48 13.02 -0.79
C ILE A 79 -0.20 13.82 -1.05
N HIS A 80 0.92 13.38 -0.48
CA HIS A 80 2.21 14.05 -0.66
C HIS A 80 2.81 13.78 -2.04
N ASP A 81 2.74 12.55 -2.55
CA ASP A 81 3.18 12.19 -3.91
C ASP A 81 2.46 13.05 -4.97
N ASP A 82 1.18 13.38 -4.75
CA ASP A 82 0.38 14.21 -5.67
C ASP A 82 0.78 15.70 -5.71
N LEU A 83 1.64 16.19 -4.82
CA LEU A 83 1.94 17.63 -4.72
C LEU A 83 2.70 18.16 -5.94
N PRO A 84 2.62 19.47 -6.26
CA PRO A 84 3.34 20.07 -7.37
C PRO A 84 4.87 19.91 -7.33
N ALA A 85 5.44 19.75 -6.13
CA ALA A 85 6.88 19.52 -5.94
C ALA A 85 7.29 18.04 -6.06
N MET A 86 6.33 17.16 -6.35
CA MET A 86 6.46 15.70 -6.45
C MET A 86 5.93 15.29 -7.83
N ASP A 87 4.94 14.39 -7.93
CA ASP A 87 4.40 13.93 -9.22
C ASP A 87 3.52 15.00 -9.92
N ASN A 88 3.09 16.05 -9.19
CA ASN A 88 2.24 17.13 -9.71
C ASN A 88 0.93 16.63 -10.38
N ASP A 89 0.37 15.53 -9.87
CA ASP A 89 -0.84 14.91 -10.41
C ASP A 89 -2.09 15.77 -10.18
N ASP A 90 -2.91 15.94 -11.22
CA ASP A 90 -4.21 16.62 -11.12
C ASP A 90 -5.32 15.69 -10.63
N LEU A 91 -5.18 14.38 -10.85
CA LEU A 91 -6.21 13.36 -10.56
C LEU A 91 -5.64 12.16 -9.80
N ARG A 92 -6.41 11.66 -8.82
CA ARG A 92 -6.16 10.42 -8.09
C ARG A 92 -7.46 9.65 -7.92
N ARG A 93 -7.48 8.37 -8.29
CA ARG A 93 -8.68 7.49 -8.24
C ARG A 93 -9.90 8.10 -8.97
N GLY A 94 -9.66 8.80 -10.08
CA GLY A 94 -10.70 9.45 -10.89
C GLY A 94 -11.30 10.72 -10.27
N LYS A 95 -10.73 11.24 -9.18
CA LYS A 95 -11.13 12.49 -8.51
C LYS A 95 -9.96 13.49 -8.51
N PRO A 96 -10.20 14.80 -8.41
CA PRO A 96 -9.13 15.78 -8.24
C PRO A 96 -8.23 15.45 -7.03
N THR A 97 -6.93 15.69 -7.15
CA THR A 97 -5.99 15.47 -6.02
C THR A 97 -6.28 16.44 -4.88
N ASN A 98 -5.81 16.10 -3.68
CA ASN A 98 -6.11 16.86 -2.46
C ASN A 98 -5.73 18.34 -2.61
N HIS A 99 -4.54 18.61 -3.17
CA HIS A 99 -4.03 19.96 -3.35
C HIS A 99 -4.86 20.78 -4.35
N LYS A 100 -5.54 20.14 -5.32
CA LYS A 100 -6.46 20.84 -6.24
C LYS A 100 -7.75 21.27 -5.57
N ILE A 101 -8.23 20.53 -4.58
CA ILE A 101 -9.46 20.86 -3.85
C ILE A 101 -9.19 21.84 -2.71
N PHE A 102 -8.14 21.59 -1.92
CA PHE A 102 -7.91 22.29 -0.65
C PHE A 102 -6.72 23.26 -0.66
N GLY A 103 -5.90 23.24 -1.72
CA GLY A 103 -4.64 23.96 -1.82
C GLY A 103 -3.47 23.18 -1.21
N GLU A 104 -2.24 23.52 -1.65
CA GLU A 104 -1.01 22.82 -1.27
C GLU A 104 -0.78 22.80 0.24
N ALA A 105 -0.95 23.93 0.94
CA ALA A 105 -0.72 24.01 2.37
C ALA A 105 -1.62 23.05 3.16
N ILE A 106 -2.90 22.93 2.77
CA ILE A 106 -3.83 22.01 3.44
C ILE A 106 -3.52 20.56 3.06
N ALA A 107 -3.12 20.28 1.82
CA ALA A 107 -2.72 18.94 1.41
C ALA A 107 -1.48 18.45 2.17
N ILE A 108 -0.45 19.29 2.31
CA ILE A 108 0.74 18.97 3.12
C ILE A 108 0.33 18.62 4.55
N LEU A 109 -0.44 19.51 5.20
CA LEU A 109 -0.89 19.30 6.57
C LEU A 109 -1.83 18.09 6.70
N ALA A 110 -2.64 17.77 5.68
CA ALA A 110 -3.53 16.61 5.72
C ALA A 110 -2.73 15.31 5.69
N GLY A 111 -1.65 15.27 4.90
CA GLY A 111 -0.71 14.15 4.94
C GLY A 111 -0.02 14.02 6.31
N ASP A 112 0.50 15.13 6.84
CA ASP A 112 1.16 15.15 8.16
C ASP A 112 0.20 14.70 9.27
N ALA A 113 -1.05 15.16 9.22
CA ALA A 113 -2.07 14.81 10.19
C ALA A 113 -2.43 13.32 10.10
N LEU A 114 -2.59 12.74 8.90
CA LEU A 114 -2.86 11.31 8.74
C LEU A 114 -1.72 10.44 9.28
N LEU A 115 -0.46 10.83 9.04
CA LEU A 115 0.69 10.13 9.61
C LEU A 115 0.67 10.17 11.14
N ASN A 116 0.43 11.34 11.74
CA ASN A 116 0.38 11.49 13.20
C ASN A 116 -0.81 10.74 13.83
N GLU A 117 -2.00 10.81 13.22
CA GLU A 117 -3.18 10.07 13.68
C GLU A 117 -2.94 8.55 13.62
N ALA A 118 -2.30 8.05 12.56
CA ALA A 118 -1.92 6.64 12.47
C ALA A 118 -0.99 6.23 13.61
N MET A 119 0.01 7.05 13.96
CA MET A 119 0.91 6.79 15.08
C MET A 119 0.17 6.79 16.42
N ASN A 120 -0.72 7.77 16.65
CA ASN A 120 -1.54 7.83 17.86
C ASN A 120 -2.39 6.57 18.03
N ILE A 121 -3.08 6.14 16.96
CA ILE A 121 -3.87 4.89 16.97
C ILE A 121 -2.99 3.69 17.32
N MET A 122 -1.81 3.57 16.69
CA MET A 122 -0.89 2.46 16.94
C MET A 122 -0.34 2.46 18.38
N PHE A 123 0.00 3.62 18.94
CA PHE A 123 0.49 3.72 20.32
C PHE A 123 -0.61 3.43 21.34
N GLU A 124 -1.80 4.01 21.19
CA GLU A 124 -2.92 3.69 22.06
C GLU A 124 -3.27 2.20 22.04
N TYR A 125 -3.27 1.61 20.85
CA TYR A 125 -3.50 0.18 20.69
C TYR A 125 -2.41 -0.64 21.39
N SER A 126 -1.14 -0.25 21.23
CA SER A 126 0.00 -0.92 21.86
C SER A 126 -0.05 -0.85 23.39
N LEU A 127 -0.36 0.31 23.95
CA LEU A 127 -0.49 0.50 25.41
C LEU A 127 -1.57 -0.42 26.01
N LYS A 128 -2.66 -0.66 25.27
CA LYS A 128 -3.77 -1.52 25.70
C LYS A 128 -3.52 -3.01 25.51
N ASN A 129 -2.70 -3.41 24.51
CA ASN A 129 -2.58 -4.80 24.06
C ASN A 129 -1.18 -5.42 24.27
N GLY A 130 -0.21 -4.65 24.78
CA GLY A 130 1.10 -5.14 25.22
C GLY A 130 2.13 -5.36 24.11
N GLU A 131 3.16 -6.14 24.42
CA GLU A 131 4.41 -6.23 23.64
C GLU A 131 4.20 -6.67 22.17
N LYS A 132 3.30 -7.61 21.91
CA LYS A 132 3.04 -8.07 20.53
C LYS A 132 2.40 -6.98 19.67
N ALA A 133 1.51 -6.19 20.26
CA ALA A 133 0.94 -5.03 19.59
C ALA A 133 2.00 -3.97 19.31
N LEU A 134 2.86 -3.69 20.29
CA LEU A 134 4.00 -2.78 20.10
C LEU A 134 4.93 -3.25 18.98
N LYS A 135 5.28 -4.54 18.94
CA LYS A 135 6.13 -5.12 17.88
C LYS A 135 5.49 -5.00 16.50
N ALA A 136 4.19 -5.30 16.38
CA ALA A 136 3.46 -5.15 15.13
C ALA A 136 3.42 -3.68 14.64
N CYS A 137 3.13 -2.75 15.54
CA CYS A 137 3.14 -1.30 15.24
C CYS A 137 4.54 -0.82 14.84
N TYR A 138 5.57 -1.28 15.55
CA TYR A 138 6.96 -0.98 15.22
C TYR A 138 7.33 -1.50 13.82
N THR A 139 6.91 -2.70 13.43
CA THR A 139 7.12 -3.22 12.06
C THR A 139 6.49 -2.32 11.00
N ILE A 140 5.31 -1.77 11.26
CA ILE A 140 4.63 -0.83 10.34
C ILE A 140 5.40 0.49 10.26
N ALA A 141 5.71 1.09 11.41
CA ALA A 141 6.46 2.36 11.47
C ALA A 141 7.83 2.24 10.79
N LYS A 142 8.54 1.12 11.00
CA LYS A 142 9.81 0.81 10.33
C LYS A 142 9.70 0.72 8.81
N ALA A 143 8.57 0.27 8.27
CA ALA A 143 8.38 0.23 6.83
C ALA A 143 8.01 1.59 6.22
N ALA A 144 7.52 2.54 7.03
CA ALA A 144 7.19 3.89 6.58
C ALA A 144 8.37 4.87 6.70
N GLU A 145 9.46 4.51 7.36
CA GLU A 145 10.61 5.40 7.61
C GLU A 145 11.52 5.60 6.38
N VAL A 146 12.65 6.29 6.56
CA VAL A 146 13.69 6.52 5.54
C VAL A 146 14.28 5.22 4.99
N ASP A 147 14.52 4.22 5.81
CA ASP A 147 14.93 2.88 5.35
C ASP A 147 13.75 2.08 4.76
N GLY A 148 12.59 2.68 4.58
CA GLY A 148 11.39 2.09 4.02
C GLY A 148 10.81 2.93 2.89
N MET A 149 9.51 3.17 2.94
CA MET A 149 8.73 3.87 1.92
C MET A 149 9.33 5.23 1.53
N ILE A 150 9.77 6.04 2.50
CA ILE A 150 10.34 7.37 2.22
C ILE A 150 11.65 7.26 1.43
N GLY A 151 12.53 6.31 1.76
CA GLY A 151 13.76 6.12 0.99
C GLY A 151 13.49 5.67 -0.44
N GLY A 152 12.47 4.82 -0.64
CA GLY A 152 12.00 4.46 -1.97
C GLY A 152 11.49 5.67 -2.76
N GLN A 153 10.71 6.55 -2.12
CA GLN A 153 10.22 7.78 -2.74
C GLN A 153 11.34 8.75 -3.11
N VAL A 154 12.36 8.89 -2.24
CA VAL A 154 13.53 9.72 -2.52
C VAL A 154 14.28 9.19 -3.75
N VAL A 155 14.48 7.88 -3.85
CA VAL A 155 15.14 7.29 -5.03
C VAL A 155 14.31 7.54 -6.28
N ASP A 156 12.99 7.40 -6.22
CA ASP A 156 12.10 7.66 -7.37
C ASP A 156 12.24 9.09 -7.91
N ILE A 157 12.13 10.10 -7.04
CA ILE A 157 12.30 11.51 -7.42
C ILE A 157 13.70 11.76 -8.01
N LEU A 158 14.76 11.23 -7.38
CA LEU A 158 16.12 11.43 -7.86
C LEU A 158 16.41 10.70 -9.18
N SER A 159 15.59 9.71 -9.53
CA SER A 159 15.67 8.91 -10.75
C SER A 159 14.84 9.50 -11.89
N GLU A 160 14.05 10.54 -11.65
CA GLU A 160 13.36 11.27 -12.70
C GLU A 160 14.35 11.79 -13.74
N ASP A 161 13.96 11.62 -15.01
CA ASP A 161 14.76 11.95 -16.19
C ASP A 161 16.12 11.24 -16.29
N LYS A 162 16.32 10.14 -15.55
CA LYS A 162 17.56 9.36 -15.57
C LYS A 162 17.29 7.89 -15.88
N SER A 163 18.24 7.30 -16.61
CA SER A 163 18.36 5.85 -16.69
C SER A 163 18.99 5.34 -15.39
N ILE A 164 18.30 4.47 -14.67
CA ILE A 164 18.82 3.81 -13.48
C ILE A 164 19.17 2.35 -13.77
N THR A 165 20.07 1.81 -12.96
CA THR A 165 20.41 0.39 -13.01
C THR A 165 19.24 -0.47 -12.55
N LEU A 166 19.26 -1.74 -12.94
CA LEU A 166 18.28 -2.72 -12.50
C LEU A 166 18.27 -2.88 -10.97
N ASP A 167 19.43 -2.80 -10.32
CA ASP A 167 19.55 -2.89 -8.86
C ASP A 167 18.90 -1.70 -8.17
N GLU A 168 19.06 -0.49 -8.72
CA GLU A 168 18.37 0.72 -8.23
C GLU A 168 16.86 0.62 -8.43
N LEU A 169 16.40 0.12 -9.58
CA LEU A 169 14.98 -0.11 -9.86
C LEU A 169 14.35 -1.08 -8.84
N TYR A 170 15.03 -2.21 -8.58
CA TYR A 170 14.60 -3.16 -7.56
C TYR A 170 14.61 -2.56 -6.17
N TYR A 171 15.65 -1.80 -5.81
CA TYR A 171 15.74 -1.13 -4.52
C TYR A 171 14.56 -0.16 -4.33
N MET A 172 14.33 0.72 -5.30
CA MET A 172 13.26 1.72 -5.30
C MET A 172 11.91 1.07 -5.05
N HIS A 173 11.51 0.10 -5.87
CA HIS A 173 10.19 -0.52 -5.76
C HIS A 173 10.02 -1.40 -4.52
N LYS A 174 11.09 -2.09 -4.09
CA LYS A 174 11.09 -2.85 -2.83
C LYS A 174 10.82 -1.94 -1.64
N LYS A 175 11.33 -0.70 -1.67
CA LYS A 175 11.16 0.30 -0.60
C LYS A 175 9.84 1.06 -0.73
N LYS A 176 9.60 1.74 -1.84
CA LYS A 176 8.42 2.60 -2.10
C LYS A 176 7.11 1.83 -1.94
N THR A 177 7.02 0.66 -2.59
CA THR A 177 5.77 -0.12 -2.66
C THR A 177 5.83 -1.35 -1.76
N GLY A 178 6.89 -2.15 -1.90
CA GLY A 178 7.00 -3.47 -1.27
C GLY A 178 7.07 -3.44 0.26
N ALA A 179 7.74 -2.45 0.84
CA ALA A 179 8.01 -2.40 2.27
C ALA A 179 6.72 -2.39 3.10
N LEU A 180 5.75 -1.54 2.73
CA LEU A 180 4.49 -1.43 3.48
C LEU A 180 3.56 -2.64 3.23
N ILE A 181 3.61 -3.26 2.05
CA ILE A 181 2.90 -4.53 1.77
C ILE A 181 3.44 -5.64 2.69
N LYS A 182 4.75 -5.83 2.71
CA LYS A 182 5.41 -6.82 3.57
C LYS A 182 5.14 -6.54 5.05
N ALA A 183 5.24 -5.29 5.48
CA ALA A 183 4.97 -4.92 6.87
C ALA A 183 3.52 -5.18 7.28
N SER A 184 2.56 -4.97 6.38
CA SER A 184 1.14 -5.29 6.64
C SER A 184 0.97 -6.78 6.96
N ILE A 185 1.61 -7.65 6.17
CA ILE A 185 1.58 -9.11 6.38
C ILE A 185 2.28 -9.47 7.71
N LEU A 186 3.52 -9.01 7.90
CA LEU A 186 4.31 -9.32 9.09
C LEU A 186 3.65 -8.83 10.38
N ALA A 187 3.13 -7.60 10.39
CA ALA A 187 2.45 -7.04 11.55
C ALA A 187 1.20 -7.87 11.92
N GLY A 188 0.45 -8.34 10.93
CA GLY A 188 -0.70 -9.23 11.15
C GLY A 188 -0.28 -10.56 11.80
N ALA A 189 0.81 -11.16 11.31
CA ALA A 189 1.37 -12.39 11.87
C ALA A 189 1.87 -12.21 13.31
N ILE A 190 2.65 -11.16 13.55
CA ILE A 190 3.22 -10.83 14.87
C ILE A 190 2.11 -10.60 15.89
N LEU A 191 1.13 -9.75 15.54
CA LEU A 191 -0.03 -9.48 16.40
C LEU A 191 -0.86 -10.76 16.63
N GLY A 192 -0.99 -11.58 15.59
CA GLY A 192 -1.65 -12.89 15.63
C GLY A 192 -0.93 -13.92 16.50
N SER A 193 0.30 -13.67 16.94
CA SER A 193 1.16 -14.63 17.65
C SER A 193 1.58 -15.83 16.78
N ALA A 194 1.89 -15.58 15.51
CA ALA A 194 2.50 -16.55 14.62
C ALA A 194 3.83 -17.09 15.19
N THR A 195 4.20 -18.29 14.76
CA THR A 195 5.52 -18.87 15.08
C THR A 195 6.61 -18.09 14.35
N TYR A 196 7.86 -18.17 14.83
CA TYR A 196 8.99 -17.55 14.16
C TYR A 196 9.14 -18.04 12.71
N THR A 197 9.00 -19.36 12.48
CA THR A 197 9.04 -19.97 11.15
C THR A 197 7.96 -19.42 10.22
N ASP A 198 6.73 -19.27 10.71
CA ASP A 198 5.65 -18.71 9.90
C ASP A 198 5.91 -17.22 9.57
N ILE A 199 6.48 -16.46 10.51
CA ILE A 199 6.85 -15.05 10.29
C ILE A 199 7.92 -14.94 9.19
N GLU A 200 8.92 -15.81 9.18
CA GLU A 200 9.94 -15.85 8.11
C GLU A 200 9.31 -16.15 6.75
N LEU A 201 8.48 -17.21 6.66
CA LEU A 201 7.76 -17.56 5.43
C LEU A 201 6.85 -16.43 4.95
N LEU A 202 6.10 -15.81 5.85
CA LEU A 202 5.24 -14.67 5.53
C LEU A 202 6.04 -13.42 5.11
N GLY A 203 7.27 -13.27 5.62
CA GLY A 203 8.21 -12.25 5.18
C GLY A 203 8.67 -12.46 3.73
N GLU A 204 9.05 -13.69 3.37
CA GLU A 204 9.40 -14.07 1.99
C GLU A 204 8.20 -13.89 1.04
N TYR A 205 7.00 -14.30 1.48
CA TYR A 205 5.76 -14.07 0.73
C TYR A 205 5.53 -12.57 0.50
N GLY A 206 5.71 -11.73 1.52
CA GLY A 206 5.57 -10.28 1.41
C GLY A 206 6.56 -9.63 0.44
N ASP A 207 7.83 -10.07 0.43
CA ASP A 207 8.83 -9.59 -0.53
C ASP A 207 8.43 -9.93 -1.98
N ASN A 208 8.01 -11.17 -2.23
CA ASN A 208 7.59 -11.60 -3.57
C ASN A 208 6.30 -10.89 -4.01
N LEU A 209 5.29 -10.81 -3.13
CA LEU A 209 4.04 -10.14 -3.47
C LEU A 209 4.25 -8.65 -3.76
N GLY A 210 5.07 -7.96 -2.96
CA GLY A 210 5.33 -6.53 -3.12
C GLY A 210 5.98 -6.19 -4.45
N LEU A 211 6.98 -6.99 -4.87
CA LEU A 211 7.63 -6.80 -6.16
C LEU A 211 6.71 -7.19 -7.34
N ALA A 212 5.98 -8.31 -7.23
CA ALA A 212 5.05 -8.72 -8.27
C ALA A 212 3.91 -7.71 -8.46
N PHE A 213 3.46 -7.10 -7.36
CA PHE A 213 2.45 -6.05 -7.38
C PHE A 213 2.90 -4.86 -8.24
N GLN A 214 4.16 -4.45 -8.13
CA GLN A 214 4.72 -3.35 -8.93
C GLN A 214 4.90 -3.74 -10.39
N ILE A 215 5.46 -4.92 -10.68
CA ILE A 215 5.59 -5.37 -12.08
C ILE A 215 4.21 -5.40 -12.76
N LYS A 216 3.16 -5.80 -12.02
CA LYS A 216 1.80 -5.77 -12.53
C LYS A 216 1.27 -4.35 -12.75
N ASP A 217 1.60 -3.39 -11.88
CA ASP A 217 1.25 -1.97 -12.12
C ASP A 217 1.92 -1.45 -13.39
N ASP A 218 3.22 -1.67 -13.57
CA ASP A 218 3.94 -1.25 -14.78
C ASP A 218 3.35 -1.87 -16.07
N ILE A 219 2.86 -3.13 -16.01
CA ILE A 219 2.16 -3.77 -17.14
C ILE A 219 0.84 -3.05 -17.43
N LEU A 220 0.04 -2.77 -16.39
CA LEU A 220 -1.28 -2.15 -16.52
C LEU A 220 -1.20 -0.73 -17.05
N ASP A 221 -0.17 0.03 -16.68
CA ASP A 221 0.04 1.39 -17.18
C ASP A 221 0.24 1.36 -18.70
N VAL A 222 1.08 0.43 -19.21
CA VAL A 222 1.30 0.27 -20.65
C VAL A 222 0.04 -0.24 -21.38
N GLU A 223 -0.65 -1.25 -20.84
CA GLU A 223 -1.88 -1.78 -21.47
C GLU A 223 -3.04 -0.76 -21.46
N GLY A 224 -3.19 -0.02 -20.37
CA GLY A 224 -4.18 1.05 -20.19
C GLY A 224 -4.00 2.17 -21.21
N ASP A 225 -2.75 2.57 -21.46
CA ASP A 225 -2.44 3.53 -22.51
C ASP A 225 -2.86 3.01 -23.89
N THR A 226 -2.55 1.75 -24.24
CA THR A 226 -2.91 1.18 -25.56
C THR A 226 -4.40 1.14 -25.84
N THR A 227 -5.24 0.96 -24.81
CA THR A 227 -6.71 0.95 -24.94
C THR A 227 -7.31 2.36 -24.93
N THR A 228 -6.63 3.33 -24.31
CA THR A 228 -7.04 4.74 -24.24
C THR A 228 -6.55 5.56 -25.44
N LEU A 229 -5.55 5.05 -26.18
CA LEU A 229 -4.90 5.64 -27.37
C LEU A 229 -5.79 5.85 -28.62
N GLY A 230 -7.11 5.93 -28.44
CA GLY A 230 -8.01 6.65 -29.37
C GLY A 230 -7.94 8.18 -29.22
N LYS A 231 -7.18 8.71 -28.25
CA LYS A 231 -6.83 10.13 -28.14
C LYS A 231 -5.33 10.24 -27.86
N LYS A 232 -4.64 11.08 -28.62
CA LYS A 232 -3.25 11.50 -28.33
C LYS A 232 -3.22 12.17 -26.96
N THR A 233 -2.80 11.45 -25.93
CA THR A 233 -2.43 12.00 -24.63
C THR A 233 -0.96 12.43 -24.68
N LYS A 234 -0.62 13.43 -23.85
CA LYS A 234 0.68 14.07 -23.75
C LYS A 234 1.82 13.17 -23.22
N SER A 235 1.62 11.84 -23.09
CA SER A 235 2.57 10.94 -22.42
C SER A 235 3.82 10.59 -23.25
N ASP A 236 3.94 11.08 -24.48
CA ASP A 236 5.19 10.96 -25.25
C ASP A 236 6.36 11.72 -24.57
N GLU A 237 6.07 12.72 -23.72
CA GLU A 237 7.07 13.44 -22.90
C GLU A 237 7.33 12.77 -21.53
N ASP A 238 6.46 11.88 -21.05
CA ASP A 238 6.57 11.22 -19.72
C ASP A 238 7.43 9.93 -19.74
N ASN A 239 7.98 9.56 -20.91
CA ASN A 239 8.70 8.31 -21.16
C ASN A 239 10.14 8.23 -20.60
N HIS A 240 10.52 9.13 -19.69
CA HIS A 240 11.87 9.20 -19.15
C HIS A 240 12.12 8.31 -17.92
N LYS A 241 11.09 7.80 -17.25
CA LYS A 241 11.26 6.83 -16.14
C LYS A 241 11.72 5.46 -16.65
N THR A 242 12.51 4.76 -15.83
CA THR A 242 12.91 3.36 -16.06
C THR A 242 11.90 2.45 -15.35
N THR A 243 11.15 1.65 -16.11
CA THR A 243 10.16 0.69 -15.58
C THR A 243 10.58 -0.75 -15.88
N PHE A 244 9.98 -1.73 -15.20
CA PHE A 244 10.26 -3.13 -15.50
C PHE A 244 9.90 -3.49 -16.94
N VAL A 245 8.79 -2.96 -17.47
CA VAL A 245 8.36 -3.20 -18.85
C VAL A 245 9.34 -2.61 -19.86
N LYS A 246 9.91 -1.42 -19.58
CA LYS A 246 10.94 -0.82 -20.44
C LYS A 246 12.25 -1.62 -20.45
N VAL A 247 12.60 -2.25 -19.33
CA VAL A 247 13.83 -3.05 -19.19
C VAL A 247 13.67 -4.46 -19.78
N TYR A 248 12.57 -5.14 -19.49
CA TYR A 248 12.37 -6.56 -19.81
C TYR A 248 11.42 -6.83 -20.98
N GLY A 249 10.58 -5.87 -21.35
CA GLY A 249 9.47 -6.07 -22.26
C GLY A 249 8.25 -6.70 -21.58
N ILE A 250 7.07 -6.44 -22.15
CA ILE A 250 5.77 -6.83 -21.57
C ILE A 250 5.62 -8.36 -21.44
N GLU A 251 6.10 -9.12 -22.43
CA GLU A 251 6.03 -10.59 -22.41
C GLU A 251 6.81 -11.16 -21.22
N LYS A 252 8.03 -10.66 -21.01
CA LYS A 252 8.86 -11.12 -19.90
C LYS A 252 8.31 -10.69 -18.54
N CYS A 253 7.73 -9.49 -18.44
CA CYS A 253 7.06 -9.05 -17.22
C CYS A 253 5.85 -9.95 -16.87
N ASN A 254 5.07 -10.41 -17.86
CA ASN A 254 3.99 -11.36 -17.64
C ASN A 254 4.49 -12.74 -17.15
N GLU A 255 5.60 -13.24 -17.71
CA GLU A 255 6.27 -14.45 -17.20
C GLU A 255 6.71 -14.28 -15.75
N LEU A 256 7.37 -13.17 -15.43
CA LEU A 256 7.83 -12.85 -14.07
C LEU A 256 6.65 -12.79 -13.08
N CYS A 257 5.54 -12.13 -13.43
CA CYS A 257 4.33 -12.13 -12.62
C CYS A 257 3.81 -13.55 -12.34
N THR A 258 3.82 -14.43 -13.35
CA THR A 258 3.39 -15.83 -13.20
C THR A 258 4.33 -16.61 -12.29
N GLU A 259 5.65 -16.50 -12.50
CA GLU A 259 6.65 -17.15 -11.66
C GLU A 259 6.54 -16.70 -10.19
N MET A 260 6.36 -15.40 -9.96
CA MET A 260 6.23 -14.84 -8.63
C MET A 260 4.92 -15.25 -7.94
N THR A 261 3.83 -15.36 -8.71
CA THR A 261 2.55 -15.91 -8.20
C THR A 261 2.74 -17.33 -7.70
N ASN A 262 3.40 -18.19 -8.48
CA ASN A 262 3.68 -19.57 -8.09
C ASN A 262 4.58 -19.64 -6.85
N LYS A 263 5.65 -18.83 -6.78
CA LYS A 263 6.50 -18.72 -5.58
C LYS A 263 5.70 -18.32 -4.34
N CYS A 264 4.79 -17.35 -4.46
CA CYS A 264 3.90 -16.97 -3.36
C CYS A 264 3.05 -18.15 -2.90
N PHE A 265 2.47 -18.94 -3.82
CA PHE A 265 1.68 -20.12 -3.46
C PHE A 265 2.51 -21.21 -2.80
N ASP A 266 3.72 -21.48 -3.29
CA ASP A 266 4.63 -22.45 -2.70
C ASP A 266 4.99 -22.09 -1.26
N ILE A 267 5.25 -20.80 -0.98
CA ILE A 267 5.49 -20.30 0.37
C ILE A 267 4.24 -20.48 1.24
N LEU A 268 3.07 -20.05 0.75
CA LEU A 268 1.80 -20.16 1.49
C LEU A 268 1.39 -21.61 1.77
N ASN A 269 1.81 -22.58 0.93
CA ASN A 269 1.59 -24.01 1.13
C ASN A 269 2.45 -24.60 2.27
N LYS A 270 3.59 -23.98 2.61
CA LYS A 270 4.46 -24.43 3.71
C LYS A 270 3.90 -24.07 5.09
N ILE A 271 3.00 -23.08 5.16
CA ILE A 271 2.36 -22.65 6.41
C ILE A 271 1.24 -23.63 6.76
N LYS A 272 1.30 -24.25 7.95
CA LYS A 272 0.32 -25.24 8.42
C LYS A 272 -0.97 -24.58 8.96
N LYS A 273 -1.53 -23.65 8.18
CA LYS A 273 -2.78 -22.91 8.43
C LYS A 273 -3.59 -22.85 7.13
N ASN A 274 -4.86 -22.48 7.22
CA ASN A 274 -5.65 -22.21 6.02
C ASN A 274 -5.22 -20.86 5.39
N THR A 275 -4.37 -20.92 4.36
CA THR A 275 -3.86 -19.75 3.63
C THR A 275 -4.66 -19.40 2.38
N ASP A 276 -5.83 -20.02 2.16
CA ASP A 276 -6.61 -19.86 0.92
C ASP A 276 -6.99 -18.41 0.66
N LYS A 277 -7.27 -17.62 1.71
CA LYS A 277 -7.57 -16.20 1.56
C LYS A 277 -6.39 -15.36 1.09
N LEU A 278 -5.17 -15.67 1.55
CA LEU A 278 -3.98 -15.00 1.04
C LEU A 278 -3.69 -15.39 -0.41
N LYS A 279 -3.96 -16.65 -0.80
CA LYS A 279 -3.88 -17.07 -2.21
C LYS A 279 -4.91 -16.37 -3.08
N GLU A 280 -6.16 -16.26 -2.64
CA GLU A 280 -7.23 -15.52 -3.33
C GLU A 280 -6.83 -14.05 -3.55
N ILE A 281 -6.29 -13.39 -2.51
CA ILE A 281 -5.81 -12.02 -2.62
C ILE A 281 -4.65 -11.94 -3.61
N THR A 282 -3.65 -12.83 -3.50
CA THR A 282 -2.49 -12.87 -4.42
C THR A 282 -2.95 -12.97 -5.87
N MET A 283 -3.84 -13.92 -6.17
CA MET A 283 -4.37 -14.13 -7.52
C MET A 283 -5.14 -12.89 -8.01
N PHE A 284 -5.95 -12.29 -7.15
CA PHE A 284 -6.67 -11.05 -7.49
C PHE A 284 -5.69 -9.91 -7.81
N LEU A 285 -4.62 -9.75 -7.03
CA LEU A 285 -3.65 -8.69 -7.24
C LEU A 285 -2.85 -8.88 -8.52
N LEU A 286 -2.42 -10.09 -8.82
CA LEU A 286 -1.49 -10.34 -9.92
C LEU A 286 -2.20 -10.58 -11.26
N ASN A 287 -3.50 -10.90 -11.25
CA ASN A 287 -4.32 -11.08 -12.47
C ASN A 287 -5.37 -9.97 -12.69
N ARG A 288 -5.25 -8.84 -11.99
CA ARG A 288 -6.16 -7.71 -12.20
C ARG A 288 -5.95 -7.07 -13.57
N ASN A 289 -7.00 -6.44 -14.07
CA ASN A 289 -7.00 -5.70 -15.34
C ASN A 289 -7.20 -4.18 -15.14
N TYR A 290 -7.05 -3.71 -13.90
CA TYR A 290 -7.23 -2.33 -13.44
C TYR A 290 -6.59 -2.14 -12.07
#